data_AF-A0A7S1RBA7-F1
#
_entry.id   AF-A0A7S1RBA7-F1
#
_cell.length_a   1.000
_cell.length_b   1.000
_cell.length_c   1.000
_cell.angle_alpha   90.00
_cell.angle_beta   90.00
_cell.angle_gamma   90.00
#
_symmetry.space_group_name_H-M   'P 1'
#
loop_
_entity.id
_entity.type
_entity.pdbx_description
1 polymer ?
#
loop_
_entity_poly.entity_id
_entity_poly.type
_entity_poly.pdbx_seq_one_letter_code
_entity_poly.pdbx_strand_id
1 'polypeptide(L)'
;EDMLAQTLQSIGETDGSESFRVVLAMEAREAEGAQKAQRLIARYKDCFKWLDASFHPKDLMEYHLDGSKNAEVPGKASNLKYAVNYAYQACKKEGILNLEQIVLTVADADCIFHPGYFSHISEDYTSKEFNDMRATMGSRCMNTMWQAPQLPFRNFYKSPIVSRSWGYIASVDELGGVASLAYGGHHMVFSAYSLPLKLAVDAQPWDG
;
A
#
# COMPACT_ATOMS: atom_id res chain seq x y z
N GLU A 1 10.41 -4.64 -15.37
CA GLU A 1 9.77 -3.34 -15.71
C GLU A 1 8.30 -3.52 -16.06
N ASP A 2 7.98 -4.41 -17.01
CA ASP A 2 6.60 -4.67 -17.48
C ASP A 2 5.56 -4.94 -16.39
N MET A 3 5.94 -5.69 -15.36
CA MET A 3 5.04 -6.02 -14.25
C MET A 3 4.57 -4.78 -13.49
N LEU A 4 5.51 -3.91 -13.12
CA LEU A 4 5.25 -2.63 -12.46
C LEU A 4 4.50 -1.67 -13.39
N ALA A 5 4.81 -1.67 -14.68
CA ALA A 5 4.09 -0.86 -15.67
C ALA A 5 2.61 -1.25 -15.74
N GLN A 6 2.29 -2.55 -15.74
CA GLN A 6 0.91 -3.03 -15.69
C GLN A 6 0.21 -2.65 -14.38
N THR A 7 0.92 -2.69 -13.26
CA THR A 7 0.38 -2.25 -11.95
C THR A 7 0.07 -0.75 -11.97
N LEU A 8 1.01 0.09 -12.40
CA LEU A 8 0.78 1.54 -12.57
C LEU A 8 -0.34 1.83 -13.56
N GLN A 9 -0.43 1.08 -14.65
CA GLN A 9 -1.54 1.18 -15.59
C GLN A 9 -2.87 0.88 -14.91
N SER A 10 -2.97 -0.21 -14.14
CA SER A 10 -4.22 -0.54 -13.44
C SER A 10 -4.62 0.52 -12.41
N ILE A 11 -3.66 1.14 -11.73
CA ILE A 11 -3.92 2.26 -10.82
C ILE A 11 -4.37 3.50 -11.61
N GLY A 12 -3.72 3.80 -12.74
CA GLY A 12 -4.08 4.93 -13.61
C GLY A 12 -5.47 4.80 -14.25
N GLU A 13 -5.95 3.58 -14.45
CA GLU A 13 -7.28 3.26 -15.00
C GLU A 13 -8.40 3.27 -13.95
N THR A 14 -8.08 3.43 -12.66
CA THR A 14 -9.08 3.50 -11.60
C THR A 14 -9.73 4.88 -11.49
N ASP A 15 -10.92 4.92 -10.91
CA ASP A 15 -11.67 6.16 -10.69
C ASP A 15 -10.93 7.10 -9.72
N GLY A 16 -10.70 8.35 -10.14
CA GLY A 16 -10.06 9.39 -9.31
C GLY A 16 -8.52 9.33 -9.28
N SER A 17 -7.90 8.57 -10.19
CA SER A 17 -6.45 8.39 -10.26
C SER A 17 -5.66 9.70 -10.37
N GLU A 18 -6.23 10.74 -10.97
CA GLU A 18 -5.65 12.08 -11.08
C GLU A 18 -5.41 12.77 -9.73
N SER A 19 -6.07 12.31 -8.67
CA SER A 19 -5.88 12.81 -7.30
C SER A 19 -4.80 12.06 -6.52
N PHE A 20 -4.34 10.92 -7.05
CA PHE A 20 -3.46 10.00 -6.33
C PHE A 20 -2.02 10.51 -6.31
N ARG A 21 -1.33 10.12 -5.25
CA ARG A 21 0.06 10.43 -4.97
C ARG A 21 0.80 9.12 -4.82
N VAL A 22 1.54 8.73 -5.84
CA VAL A 22 2.10 7.39 -5.94
C VAL A 22 3.60 7.44 -5.70
N VAL A 23 4.08 6.61 -4.76
CA VAL A 23 5.52 6.42 -4.51
C VAL A 23 5.92 5.01 -4.93
N LEU A 24 6.89 4.91 -5.83
CA LEU A 24 7.60 3.67 -6.11
C LEU A 24 8.63 3.44 -5.00
N ALA A 25 8.41 2.43 -4.17
CA ALA A 25 9.32 2.03 -3.10
C ALA A 25 10.50 1.20 -3.67
N MET A 26 11.56 1.87 -4.12
CA MET A 26 12.73 1.26 -4.73
C MET A 26 13.83 1.02 -3.70
N GLU A 27 14.61 -0.05 -3.85
CA GLU A 27 15.83 -0.23 -3.07
C GLU A 27 17.05 0.33 -3.82
N ALA A 28 17.89 1.12 -3.16
CA ALA A 28 19.08 1.71 -3.79
C ALA A 28 20.11 0.65 -4.25
N ARG A 29 19.99 -0.59 -3.74
CA ARG A 29 20.84 -1.73 -4.11
C ARG A 29 20.39 -2.43 -5.40
N GLU A 30 19.17 -2.18 -5.87
CA GLU A 30 18.67 -2.78 -7.11
C GLU A 30 19.48 -2.23 -8.29
N ALA A 31 20.22 -3.10 -8.97
CA ALA A 31 20.89 -2.74 -10.20
C ALA A 31 19.84 -2.23 -11.21
N GLU A 32 20.11 -1.06 -11.79
CA GLU A 32 19.21 -0.36 -12.71
C GLU A 32 17.87 0.14 -12.14
N GLY A 33 17.64 0.00 -10.83
CA GLY A 33 16.39 0.42 -10.18
C GLY A 33 16.06 1.90 -10.43
N ALA A 34 17.07 2.78 -10.36
CA ALA A 34 16.90 4.21 -10.60
C ALA A 34 16.50 4.53 -12.05
N GLN A 35 17.16 3.94 -13.06
CA GLN A 35 16.79 4.19 -14.45
C GLN A 35 15.41 3.62 -14.78
N LYS A 36 15.08 2.44 -14.23
CA LYS A 36 13.76 1.83 -14.34
C LYS A 36 12.67 2.72 -13.75
N ALA A 37 12.88 3.25 -12.55
CA ALA A 37 11.95 4.19 -11.91
C ALA A 37 11.76 5.45 -12.75
N GLN A 38 12.84 6.06 -13.26
CA GLN A 38 12.75 7.24 -14.13
C GLN A 38 11.94 6.98 -15.40
N ARG A 39 12.12 5.82 -16.06
CA ARG A 39 11.33 5.43 -17.24
C ARG A 39 9.84 5.28 -16.90
N LEU A 40 9.53 4.63 -15.78
CA LEU A 40 8.15 4.46 -15.33
C LEU A 40 7.48 5.80 -14.96
N ILE A 41 8.19 6.65 -14.22
CA ILE A 41 7.73 8.00 -13.88
C ILE A 41 7.45 8.80 -15.15
N ALA A 42 8.39 8.83 -16.10
CA ALA A 42 8.21 9.55 -17.35
C ALA A 42 6.99 9.07 -18.15
N ARG A 43 6.65 7.78 -18.06
CA ARG A 43 5.52 7.17 -18.77
C ARG A 43 4.17 7.42 -18.10
N TYR A 44 4.10 7.48 -16.76
CA TYR A 44 2.82 7.48 -16.01
C TYR A 44 2.59 8.73 -15.16
N LYS A 45 3.53 9.69 -15.10
CA LYS A 45 3.41 10.91 -14.28
C LYS A 45 2.11 11.70 -14.54
N ASP A 46 1.61 11.69 -15.77
CA ASP A 46 0.44 12.48 -16.16
C ASP A 46 -0.90 11.78 -15.79
N CYS A 47 -0.84 10.54 -15.27
CA CYS A 47 -2.00 9.80 -14.76
C CYS A 47 -2.36 10.16 -13.31
N PHE A 48 -1.43 10.76 -12.57
CA PHE A 48 -1.53 10.95 -11.12
C PHE A 48 -1.28 12.41 -10.76
N LYS A 49 -1.66 12.83 -9.56
CA LYS A 49 -1.30 14.17 -9.06
C LYS A 49 0.21 14.33 -8.99
N TRP A 50 0.89 13.29 -8.53
CA TRP A 50 2.31 13.09 -8.76
C TRP A 50 2.68 11.63 -8.63
N LEU A 51 3.78 11.28 -9.28
CA LEU A 51 4.41 9.97 -9.23
C LEU A 51 5.90 10.19 -8.98
N ASP A 52 6.41 9.60 -7.91
CA ASP A 52 7.80 9.72 -7.50
C ASP A 52 8.37 8.37 -7.06
N ALA A 53 9.68 8.30 -6.81
CA ALA A 53 10.35 7.11 -6.31
C ALA A 53 11.19 7.42 -5.09
N SER A 54 11.01 6.64 -4.03
CA SER A 54 11.91 6.62 -2.88
C SER A 54 12.98 5.56 -3.09
N PHE A 55 14.22 5.84 -2.67
CA PHE A 55 15.33 4.89 -2.77
C PHE A 55 15.84 4.53 -1.38
N HIS A 56 15.43 3.38 -0.86
CA HIS A 56 15.86 2.88 0.45
C HIS A 56 17.37 2.62 0.45
N PRO A 57 18.16 3.33 1.28
CA PRO A 57 19.61 3.23 1.28
C PRO A 57 20.07 1.91 1.92
N LYS A 58 21.21 1.39 1.45
CA LYS A 58 21.77 0.12 1.92
C LYS A 58 22.26 0.17 3.37
N ASP A 59 22.75 1.32 3.81
CA ASP A 59 23.48 1.46 5.07
C ASP A 59 22.73 2.37 6.07
N LEU A 60 21.39 2.29 6.10
CA LEU A 60 20.61 3.02 7.08
C LEU A 60 20.89 2.48 8.48
N MET A 61 20.94 3.37 9.45
CA MET A 61 21.12 3.01 10.85
C MET A 61 19.82 3.27 11.60
N GLU A 62 19.36 2.28 12.35
CA GLU A 62 18.21 2.42 13.24
C GLU A 62 18.66 2.77 14.66
N TYR A 63 17.86 3.61 15.29
CA TYR A 63 17.99 3.94 16.70
C TYR A 63 16.84 3.27 17.45
N HIS A 64 17.19 2.51 18.46
CA HIS A 64 16.21 1.78 19.27
C HIS A 64 15.83 2.59 20.51
N LEU A 65 14.70 2.20 21.11
CA LEU A 65 14.19 2.85 22.33
C LEU A 65 15.14 2.69 23.53
N ASP A 66 16.01 1.68 23.51
CA ASP A 66 17.05 1.46 24.53
C ASP A 66 18.32 2.31 24.31
N GLY A 67 18.34 3.15 23.27
CA GLY A 67 19.47 4.00 22.89
C GLY A 67 20.57 3.28 22.10
N SER A 68 20.41 1.99 21.79
CA SER A 68 21.32 1.26 20.92
C SER A 68 21.13 1.68 19.46
N LYS A 69 22.16 1.41 18.65
CA LYS A 69 22.19 1.72 17.22
C LYS A 69 22.82 0.58 16.44
N ASN A 70 22.12 0.09 15.43
CA ASN A 70 22.66 -0.89 14.48
C ASN A 70 22.20 -0.59 13.06
N ALA A 71 22.83 -1.25 12.10
CA ALA A 71 22.36 -1.26 10.73
C ALA A 71 20.93 -1.79 10.69
N GLU A 72 20.07 -1.10 9.93
CA GLU A 72 18.71 -1.54 9.65
C GLU A 72 18.75 -2.88 8.92
N VAL A 73 17.81 -3.76 9.24
CA VAL A 73 17.68 -5.03 8.53
C VAL A 73 17.06 -4.76 7.17
N PRO A 74 17.75 -5.06 6.06
CA PRO A 74 17.17 -4.85 4.75
C PRO A 74 15.96 -5.77 4.51
N GLY A 75 14.87 -5.22 3.99
CA GLY A 75 13.72 -6.02 3.57
C GLY A 75 12.57 -5.19 3.00
N LYS A 76 11.54 -5.91 2.54
CA LYS A 76 10.29 -5.32 2.02
C LYS A 76 9.67 -4.35 3.02
N ALA A 77 9.65 -4.78 4.28
CA ALA A 77 9.22 -4.00 5.40
C ALA A 77 10.01 -2.67 5.47
N SER A 78 11.32 -2.72 5.64
CA SER A 78 12.09 -1.49 5.91
C SER A 78 12.09 -0.53 4.71
N ASN A 79 12.00 -1.07 3.50
CA ASN A 79 11.76 -0.30 2.29
C ASN A 79 10.39 0.41 2.31
N LEU A 80 9.32 -0.28 2.74
CA LEU A 80 7.99 0.32 2.92
C LEU A 80 8.01 1.45 3.96
N LYS A 81 8.61 1.24 5.13
CA LYS A 81 8.75 2.29 6.16
C LYS A 81 9.50 3.51 5.62
N TYR A 82 10.57 3.30 4.86
CA TYR A 82 11.29 4.39 4.21
C TYR A 82 10.40 5.14 3.21
N ALA A 83 9.67 4.42 2.36
CA ALA A 83 8.78 4.99 1.35
C ALA A 83 7.59 5.76 1.95
N VAL A 84 6.97 5.25 3.02
CA VAL A 84 5.87 5.94 3.72
C VAL A 84 6.38 7.23 4.36
N ASN A 85 7.56 7.21 4.99
CA ASN A 85 8.18 8.41 5.52
C ASN A 85 8.50 9.42 4.42
N TYR A 86 9.00 8.98 3.27
CA TYR A 86 9.22 9.83 2.10
C TYR A 86 7.92 10.49 1.63
N ALA A 87 6.87 9.69 1.42
CA ALA A 87 5.54 10.16 1.01
C ALA A 87 4.96 11.17 2.01
N TYR A 88 5.09 10.90 3.31
CA TYR A 88 4.64 11.79 4.38
C TYR A 88 5.33 13.15 4.33
N GLN A 89 6.66 13.18 4.14
CA GLN A 89 7.41 14.43 4.01
C GLN A 89 7.04 15.19 2.72
N ALA A 90 6.79 14.48 1.62
CA ALA A 90 6.30 15.08 0.37
C ALA A 90 4.92 15.74 0.56
N CYS A 91 3.97 15.02 1.19
CA CYS A 91 2.65 15.56 1.52
C CYS A 91 2.71 16.79 2.43
N LYS A 92 3.62 16.80 3.42
CA LYS A 92 3.86 17.96 4.28
C LYS A 92 4.35 19.19 3.50
N LYS A 93 5.24 19.00 2.52
CA LYS A 93 5.76 20.09 1.68
C LYS A 93 4.67 20.71 0.80
N GLU A 94 3.67 19.94 0.39
CA GLU A 94 2.49 20.45 -0.33
C GLU A 94 1.51 21.24 0.55
N GLY A 95 1.74 21.32 1.86
CA GLY A 95 0.81 21.96 2.80
C GLY A 95 -0.43 21.12 3.08
N ILE A 96 -0.41 19.82 2.78
CA ILE A 96 -1.49 18.91 3.20
C ILE A 96 -1.31 18.63 4.69
N LEU A 97 -2.12 19.31 5.50
CA LEU A 97 -1.98 19.25 6.96
C LEU A 97 -2.96 18.28 7.62
N ASN A 98 -4.02 17.86 6.92
CA ASN A 98 -5.00 16.95 7.49
C ASN A 98 -4.74 15.49 7.12
N LEU A 99 -3.97 14.79 7.95
CA LEU A 99 -3.66 13.37 7.79
C LEU A 99 -4.88 12.46 7.91
N GLU A 100 -5.98 12.94 8.51
CA GLU A 100 -7.25 12.22 8.65
C GLU A 100 -8.12 12.30 7.38
N GLN A 101 -7.62 12.93 6.32
CA GLN A 101 -8.26 12.98 5.01
C GLN A 101 -7.45 12.24 3.94
N ILE A 102 -6.41 11.51 4.35
CA ILE A 102 -5.55 10.75 3.44
C ILE A 102 -5.66 9.27 3.80
N VAL A 103 -6.02 8.47 2.81
CA VAL A 103 -5.90 7.02 2.87
C VAL A 103 -4.57 6.64 2.21
N LEU A 104 -3.75 5.90 2.94
CA LEU A 104 -2.56 5.25 2.42
C LEU A 104 -2.98 3.88 1.88
N THR A 105 -2.55 3.53 0.67
CA THR A 105 -2.63 2.15 0.16
C THR A 105 -1.22 1.63 0.01
N VAL A 106 -0.96 0.47 0.63
CA VAL A 106 0.26 -0.31 0.45
C VAL A 106 -0.05 -1.42 -0.52
N ALA A 107 0.81 -1.63 -1.51
CA ALA A 107 0.59 -2.62 -2.55
C ALA A 107 1.90 -3.22 -3.05
N ASP A 108 1.87 -4.53 -3.30
CA ASP A 108 2.97 -5.21 -3.97
C ASP A 108 3.12 -4.75 -5.43
N ALA A 109 4.36 -4.80 -5.92
CA ALA A 109 4.73 -4.40 -7.28
C ALA A 109 4.00 -5.17 -8.38
N ASP A 110 3.36 -6.29 -8.02
CA ASP A 110 2.60 -7.16 -8.90
C ASP A 110 1.09 -7.17 -8.64
N CYS A 111 0.58 -6.25 -7.81
CA CYS A 111 -0.85 -6.09 -7.57
C CYS A 111 -1.54 -5.45 -8.79
N ILE A 112 -2.74 -5.90 -9.14
CA ILE A 112 -3.59 -5.30 -10.17
C ILE A 112 -4.91 -4.90 -9.51
N PHE A 113 -5.27 -3.63 -9.63
CA PHE A 113 -6.45 -3.09 -8.99
C PHE A 113 -7.68 -3.15 -9.90
N HIS A 114 -8.84 -3.43 -9.30
CA HIS A 114 -10.12 -3.24 -9.98
C HIS A 114 -10.39 -1.73 -10.14
N PRO A 115 -10.96 -1.26 -11.27
CA PRO A 115 -11.19 0.18 -11.50
C PRO A 115 -11.96 0.88 -10.37
N GLY A 116 -12.90 0.18 -9.74
CA GLY A 116 -13.69 0.69 -8.61
C GLY A 116 -13.07 0.49 -7.22
N TYR A 117 -11.85 -0.05 -7.08
CA TYR A 117 -11.28 -0.37 -5.76
C TYR A 117 -11.16 0.88 -4.86
N PHE A 118 -10.55 1.95 -5.39
CA PHE A 118 -10.31 3.17 -4.61
C PHE A 118 -11.56 4.02 -4.41
N SER A 119 -12.53 3.97 -5.33
CA SER A 119 -13.82 4.63 -5.16
C SER A 119 -14.61 4.01 -4.01
N HIS A 120 -14.67 2.68 -3.92
CA HIS A 120 -15.33 1.98 -2.80
C HIS A 120 -14.68 2.30 -1.46
N ILE A 121 -13.35 2.36 -1.39
CA ILE A 121 -12.64 2.75 -0.16
C ILE A 121 -12.95 4.19 0.22
N SER A 122 -12.97 5.09 -0.76
CA SER A 122 -13.28 6.50 -0.52
C SER A 122 -14.73 6.70 -0.05
N GLU A 123 -15.68 5.98 -0.65
CA GLU A 123 -17.08 5.96 -0.24
C GLU A 123 -17.24 5.45 1.19
N ASP A 124 -16.59 4.33 1.54
CA ASP A 124 -16.67 3.78 2.89
C ASP A 124 -16.01 4.71 3.91
N TYR A 125 -14.82 5.23 3.62
CA TYR A 125 -14.08 6.13 4.50
C TYR A 125 -14.85 7.44 4.77
N THR A 126 -15.60 7.93 3.80
CA THR A 126 -16.40 9.16 3.93
C THR A 126 -17.85 8.91 4.33
N SER A 127 -18.26 7.64 4.48
CA SER A 127 -19.62 7.27 4.81
C SER A 127 -20.07 7.84 6.15
N LYS A 128 -21.38 8.07 6.27
CA LYS A 128 -21.98 8.51 7.54
C LYS A 128 -21.69 7.50 8.66
N GLU A 129 -21.77 6.22 8.36
CA GLU A 129 -21.49 5.15 9.32
C GLU A 129 -20.05 5.22 9.82
N PHE A 130 -19.08 5.34 8.92
CA PHE A 130 -17.69 5.50 9.30
C PHE A 130 -17.47 6.77 10.12
N ASN A 131 -18.07 7.90 9.74
CA ASN A 131 -18.02 9.16 10.51
C ASN A 131 -18.66 9.05 11.89
N ASP A 132 -19.80 8.36 12.01
CA ASP A 132 -20.47 8.11 13.29
C ASP A 132 -19.61 7.20 14.18
N MET A 133 -18.91 6.20 13.60
CA MET A 133 -17.91 5.42 14.31
C MET A 133 -16.74 6.29 14.79
N ARG A 134 -16.28 7.29 14.01
CA ARG A 134 -15.24 8.22 14.50
C ARG A 134 -15.71 9.03 15.70
N ALA A 135 -16.94 9.52 15.64
CA ALA A 135 -17.51 10.32 16.71
C ALA A 135 -17.75 9.52 18.00
N THR A 136 -18.15 8.25 17.87
CA THR A 136 -18.55 7.40 19.01
C THR A 136 -17.40 6.56 19.58
N MET A 137 -16.55 6.01 18.72
CA MET A 137 -15.43 5.13 19.11
C MET A 137 -14.07 5.86 19.16
N GLY A 138 -14.04 7.16 18.89
CA GLY A 138 -12.85 8.00 18.97
C GLY A 138 -11.72 7.49 18.08
N SER A 139 -10.50 7.38 18.61
CA SER A 139 -9.31 6.95 17.87
C SER A 139 -9.37 5.51 17.33
N ARG A 140 -10.30 4.65 17.80
CA ARG A 140 -10.37 3.25 17.34
C ARG A 140 -10.78 3.13 15.87
N CYS A 141 -11.62 4.03 15.36
CA CYS A 141 -11.98 4.04 13.94
C CYS A 141 -10.79 4.33 13.02
N MET A 142 -9.80 5.07 13.53
CA MET A 142 -8.59 5.38 12.78
C MET A 142 -7.70 4.14 12.65
N ASN A 143 -7.99 3.06 13.38
CA ASN A 143 -7.28 1.79 13.29
C ASN A 143 -7.92 0.81 12.27
N THR A 144 -8.95 1.23 11.53
CA THR A 144 -9.58 0.40 10.50
C THR A 144 -8.68 0.28 9.28
N MET A 145 -8.60 -0.94 8.73
CA MET A 145 -7.89 -1.24 7.48
C MET A 145 -8.86 -1.89 6.50
N TRP A 146 -8.65 -1.63 5.21
CA TRP A 146 -9.45 -2.19 4.11
C TRP A 146 -8.59 -3.12 3.27
N GLN A 147 -9.09 -4.32 3.02
CA GLN A 147 -8.49 -5.27 2.10
C GLN A 147 -9.60 -5.93 1.28
N ALA A 148 -9.43 -5.95 -0.04
CA ALA A 148 -10.21 -6.82 -0.91
C ALA A 148 -9.57 -8.22 -0.86
N PRO A 149 -10.37 -9.30 -0.98
CA PRO A 149 -9.83 -10.65 -1.01
C PRO A 149 -8.84 -10.79 -2.17
N GLN A 150 -7.65 -11.31 -1.87
CA GLN A 150 -6.57 -11.37 -2.83
C GLN A 150 -6.67 -12.62 -3.69
N LEU A 151 -6.59 -12.42 -5.01
CA LEU A 151 -6.71 -13.49 -5.98
C LEU A 151 -5.36 -13.64 -6.70
N PRO A 152 -4.55 -14.68 -6.39
CA PRO A 152 -3.25 -14.92 -7.03
C PRO A 152 -3.41 -15.51 -8.43
N PHE A 153 -4.17 -14.84 -9.29
CA PHE A 153 -4.54 -15.31 -10.62
C PHE A 153 -3.80 -14.62 -11.77
N ARG A 154 -2.95 -13.63 -11.49
CA ARG A 154 -2.25 -12.83 -12.52
C ARG A 154 -1.53 -13.67 -13.57
N ASN A 155 -0.83 -14.73 -13.16
CA ASN A 155 -0.12 -15.66 -14.04
C ASN A 155 -0.70 -17.09 -14.00
N PHE A 156 -1.97 -17.24 -13.61
CA PHE A 156 -2.57 -18.53 -13.27
C PHE A 156 -2.32 -19.63 -14.31
N TYR A 157 -2.60 -19.34 -15.59
CA TYR A 157 -2.44 -20.31 -16.67
C TYR A 157 -0.99 -20.59 -17.08
N LYS A 158 -0.05 -19.75 -16.66
CA LYS A 158 1.39 -19.92 -16.91
C LYS A 158 2.08 -20.70 -15.79
N SER A 159 1.44 -20.78 -14.62
CA SER A 159 2.01 -21.42 -13.43
C SER A 159 1.86 -22.95 -13.44
N PRO A 160 2.79 -23.70 -12.83
CA PRO A 160 2.67 -25.14 -12.65
C PRO A 160 1.36 -25.54 -11.95
N ILE A 161 0.89 -26.77 -12.18
CA ILE A 161 -0.38 -27.26 -11.64
C ILE A 161 -0.47 -27.14 -10.10
N VAL A 162 0.64 -27.40 -9.39
CA VAL A 162 0.69 -27.29 -7.92
C VAL A 162 0.47 -25.83 -7.48
N SER A 163 1.11 -24.87 -8.14
CA SER A 163 0.92 -23.44 -7.87
C SER A 163 -0.50 -22.97 -8.20
N ARG A 164 -1.12 -23.54 -9.22
CA ARG A 164 -2.53 -23.27 -9.56
C ARG A 164 -3.50 -23.80 -8.50
N SER A 165 -3.30 -25.03 -8.03
CA SER A 165 -4.09 -25.60 -6.94
C SER A 165 -3.95 -24.77 -5.67
N TRP A 166 -2.72 -24.34 -5.34
CA TRP A 166 -2.48 -23.42 -4.23
C TRP A 166 -3.21 -22.09 -4.42
N GLY A 167 -3.17 -21.50 -5.63
CA GLY A 167 -3.88 -20.25 -5.92
C GLY A 167 -5.38 -20.33 -5.69
N TYR A 168 -6.03 -21.47 -6.00
CA TYR A 168 -7.43 -21.69 -5.66
C TYR A 168 -7.67 -21.79 -4.15
N ILE A 169 -6.84 -22.56 -3.43
CA ILE A 169 -6.96 -22.71 -1.97
C ILE A 169 -6.79 -21.35 -1.30
N ALA A 170 -5.76 -20.59 -1.66
CA ALA A 170 -5.50 -19.26 -1.15
C ALA A 170 -6.67 -18.29 -1.44
N SER A 171 -7.30 -18.38 -2.61
CA SER A 171 -8.46 -17.53 -2.93
C SER A 171 -9.68 -17.84 -2.06
N VAL A 172 -9.91 -19.12 -1.74
CA VAL A 172 -11.01 -19.55 -0.86
C VAL A 172 -10.72 -19.11 0.58
N ASP A 173 -9.47 -19.26 1.03
CA ASP A 173 -9.02 -18.80 2.36
C ASP A 173 -9.17 -17.28 2.51
N GLU A 174 -8.70 -16.50 1.51
CA GLU A 174 -8.84 -15.05 1.50
C GLU A 174 -10.29 -14.59 1.51
N LEU A 175 -11.14 -15.17 0.66
CA LEU A 175 -12.55 -14.82 0.61
C LEU A 175 -13.26 -15.20 1.92
N GLY A 176 -12.95 -16.37 2.47
CA GLY A 176 -13.49 -16.84 3.74
C GLY A 176 -13.06 -15.96 4.91
N GLY A 177 -11.78 -15.58 4.98
CA GLY A 177 -11.21 -14.69 5.98
C GLY A 177 -11.88 -13.32 5.97
N VAL A 178 -11.94 -12.67 4.80
CA VAL A 178 -12.61 -11.36 4.65
C VAL A 178 -14.11 -11.45 4.96
N ALA A 179 -14.81 -12.48 4.49
CA ALA A 179 -16.24 -12.66 4.77
C ALA A 179 -16.52 -12.95 6.27
N SER A 180 -15.58 -13.60 6.96
CA SER A 180 -15.72 -13.90 8.40
C SER A 180 -15.69 -12.66 9.29
N LEU A 181 -15.15 -11.53 8.81
CA LEU A 181 -15.09 -10.27 9.56
C LEU A 181 -16.48 -9.79 9.99
N ALA A 182 -17.50 -9.99 9.15
CA ALA A 182 -18.89 -9.65 9.47
C ALA A 182 -19.48 -10.49 10.62
N TYR A 183 -18.84 -11.62 10.95
CA TYR A 183 -19.27 -12.56 11.99
C TYR A 183 -18.33 -12.56 13.20
N GLY A 184 -17.48 -11.54 13.34
CA GLY A 184 -16.52 -11.44 14.45
C GLY A 184 -15.25 -12.27 14.27
N GLY A 185 -14.99 -12.76 13.05
CA GLY A 185 -13.71 -13.38 12.68
C GLY A 185 -12.55 -12.38 12.64
N HIS A 186 -11.37 -12.90 12.36
CA HIS A 186 -10.15 -12.11 12.21
C HIS A 186 -9.47 -12.49 10.89
N HIS A 187 -9.07 -11.48 10.12
CA HIS A 187 -8.28 -11.65 8.90
C HIS A 187 -7.14 -10.64 8.93
N MET A 188 -5.91 -11.12 8.75
CA MET A 188 -4.74 -10.25 8.72
C MET A 188 -4.62 -9.63 7.33
N VAL A 189 -4.34 -8.33 7.28
CA VAL A 189 -4.02 -7.69 6.02
C VAL A 189 -2.59 -8.02 5.60
N PHE A 190 -2.35 -8.17 4.31
CA PHE A 190 -1.01 -8.36 3.74
C PHE A 190 -1.02 -7.94 2.27
N SER A 191 0.14 -7.78 1.61
CA SER A 191 0.29 -7.57 0.16
C SER A 191 -0.36 -6.31 -0.46
N ALA A 192 -1.68 -6.15 -0.39
CA ALA A 192 -2.41 -4.98 -0.86
C ALA A 192 -3.55 -4.61 0.10
N TYR A 193 -3.38 -3.50 0.81
CA TYR A 193 -4.33 -3.02 1.81
C TYR A 193 -4.30 -1.50 1.94
N SER A 194 -5.37 -0.93 2.48
CA SER A 194 -5.51 0.50 2.69
C SER A 194 -5.80 0.83 4.15
N LEU A 195 -5.31 1.97 4.62
CA LEU A 195 -5.46 2.44 5.99
C LEU A 195 -5.35 3.98 6.05
N PRO A 196 -5.86 4.65 7.10
CA PRO A 196 -5.68 6.09 7.25
C PRO A 196 -4.19 6.40 7.41
N LEU A 197 -3.68 7.43 6.74
CA LEU A 197 -2.26 7.81 6.86
C LEU A 197 -1.89 8.17 8.31
N LYS A 198 -2.85 8.75 9.07
CA LYS A 198 -2.68 9.02 10.50
C LYS A 198 -2.32 7.75 11.30
N LEU A 199 -2.95 6.61 10.99
CA LEU A 199 -2.66 5.33 11.62
C LEU A 199 -1.22 4.89 11.36
N ALA A 200 -0.81 4.93 10.09
CA ALA A 200 0.52 4.53 9.68
C ALA A 200 1.59 5.37 10.40
N VAL A 201 1.38 6.68 10.51
CA VAL A 201 2.30 7.60 11.20
C VAL A 201 2.33 7.35 12.71
N ASP A 202 1.17 7.19 13.35
CA ASP A 202 1.08 6.95 14.79
C ASP A 202 1.71 5.61 15.20
N ALA A 203 1.53 4.60 14.36
CA ALA A 203 2.09 3.27 14.57
C ALA A 203 3.56 3.16 14.13
N GLN A 204 4.20 4.25 13.70
CA GLN A 204 5.59 4.32 13.26
C GLN A 204 5.96 3.26 12.22
N PRO A 205 5.43 3.40 10.99
CA PRO A 205 5.25 2.34 9.97
C PRO A 205 5.84 0.96 10.33
N TRP A 206 5.24 0.28 11.32
CA TRP A 206 5.79 -0.92 11.97
C TRP A 206 5.77 -2.18 11.10
N ASP A 207 4.94 -2.21 10.06
CA ASP A 207 5.01 -3.22 8.98
C ASP A 207 6.25 -2.99 8.10
N GLY A 208 7.19 -2.17 8.60
CA GLY A 208 8.49 -1.88 8.05
C GLY A 208 9.67 -2.15 8.96
#